data_AF-A0A1T1C7P2-F1
#
_entry.id   AF-A0A1T1C7P2-F1
#
_cell.length_a   1.000
_cell.length_b   1.000
_cell.length_c   1.000
_cell.angle_alpha   90.00
_cell.angle_beta   90.00
_cell.angle_gamma   90.00
#
_symmetry.space_group_name_H-M   'P 1'
#
loop_
_entity.id
_entity.type
_entity.pdbx_description
1 polymer ?
#
loop_
_entity_poly.entity_id
_entity_poly.type
_entity_poly.pdbx_seq_one_letter_code
_entity_poly.pdbx_strand_id
1 'polypeptide(L)'
;MSLADDLLEQAKDLLGLAHPDSDGPDQANVISRPERRGRPKQAKLRRSISTAYYSLFSLLVDEAATAMVGSGNKKKALRGYVTRAIGHQTIRDVCKMFASRSSDNRIKTALDGYGIPDDLVTVARTCHDLQVYRHEADYNFIYSFTKEEAIDIINQTEEAHKKWETIRDNEATKVFLTALIVYKNVQKSGTTIRVPQRRSG
;
A
#
# COMPACT_ATOMS: atom_id res chain seq x y z
N MET A 1 2.95 -3.67 17.41
CA MET A 1 2.85 -2.73 16.28
C MET A 1 3.36 -3.45 15.04
N SER A 2 2.66 -3.35 13.91
CA SER A 2 3.12 -3.97 12.66
C SER A 2 4.21 -3.10 12.03
N LEU A 3 5.03 -3.67 11.13
CA LEU A 3 6.02 -2.87 10.36
C LEU A 3 5.34 -1.73 9.59
N ALA A 4 4.11 -1.95 9.11
CA ALA A 4 3.37 -0.93 8.39
C ALA A 4 3.02 0.25 9.30
N ASP A 5 2.58 -0.01 10.53
CA ASP A 5 2.28 1.02 11.53
C ASP A 5 3.55 1.76 11.97
N ASP A 6 4.65 1.04 12.21
CA ASP A 6 5.95 1.63 12.55
C ASP A 6 6.43 2.61 11.48
N LEU A 7 6.25 2.26 10.20
CA LEU A 7 6.60 3.12 9.08
C LEU A 7 5.65 4.33 8.97
N LEU A 8 4.35 4.16 9.25
CA LEU A 8 3.41 5.26 9.23
C LEU A 8 3.75 6.30 10.31
N GLU A 9 4.07 5.84 11.52
CA GLU A 9 4.51 6.72 12.61
C GLU A 9 5.84 7.39 12.28
N GLN A 10 6.81 6.66 11.72
CA GLN A 10 8.06 7.26 11.25
C GLN A 10 7.83 8.35 10.18
N ALA A 11 6.85 8.19 9.29
CA ALA A 11 6.51 9.20 8.30
C ALA A 11 5.97 10.48 8.95
N LYS A 12 5.12 10.35 9.98
CA LYS A 12 4.57 11.47 10.77
C LYS A 12 5.66 12.20 11.55
N ASP A 13 6.56 11.46 12.19
CA ASP A 13 7.69 11.99 12.96
C ASP A 13 8.61 12.88 12.10
N LEU A 14 8.86 12.46 10.86
CA LEU A 14 9.68 13.24 9.92
C LEU A 14 9.10 14.63 9.63
N LEU A 15 7.79 14.82 9.81
CA LEU A 15 7.10 16.10 9.64
C LEU A 15 6.86 16.84 10.97
N GLY A 16 7.18 16.22 12.11
CA GLY A 16 6.88 16.75 13.44
C GLY A 16 5.37 16.82 13.71
N LEU A 17 4.60 15.87 13.19
CA LEU A 17 3.18 15.71 13.54
C LEU A 17 3.12 15.00 14.90
N ALA A 18 2.58 15.67 15.92
CA ALA A 18 2.52 15.12 17.28
C ALA A 18 1.62 13.89 17.37
N HIS A 19 1.97 12.94 18.24
CA HIS A 19 1.10 11.80 18.57
C HIS A 19 -0.10 12.28 19.41
N PRO A 20 -1.32 11.74 19.16
CA PRO A 20 -2.49 12.04 20.00
C PRO A 20 -2.39 11.51 21.44
N ASP A 21 -1.42 10.64 21.76
CA ASP A 21 -1.31 9.98 23.08
C ASP A 21 -0.15 10.48 23.96
N SER A 22 0.49 11.62 23.64
CA SER A 22 1.63 12.12 24.43
C SER A 22 1.26 12.97 25.67
N ASP A 23 -0.03 13.10 26.01
CA ASP A 23 -0.46 13.76 27.26
C ASP A 23 -0.53 12.77 28.43
N GLY A 24 0.63 12.29 28.87
CA GLY A 24 0.81 11.69 30.20
C GLY A 24 1.37 12.74 31.17
N PRO A 25 0.80 12.92 32.38
CA PRO A 25 1.36 13.87 33.32
C PRO A 25 2.62 13.28 33.96
N ASP A 26 3.64 14.14 34.09
CA ASP A 26 4.77 14.01 35.02
C ASP A 26 5.98 13.18 34.54
N GLN A 27 7.00 13.84 33.99
CA GLN A 27 8.35 13.88 34.59
C GLN A 27 9.13 15.11 34.12
N ALA A 28 9.70 15.79 35.11
CA ALA A 28 10.46 17.02 35.00
C ALA A 28 11.77 16.88 34.19
N ASN A 29 12.05 17.92 33.42
CA ASN A 29 13.38 18.46 33.13
C ASN A 29 14.37 17.56 32.34
N VAL A 30 14.07 17.32 31.05
CA VAL A 30 15.11 17.07 30.05
C VAL A 30 14.87 18.00 28.86
N ILE A 31 15.56 19.15 28.90
CA ILE A 31 15.95 20.02 27.78
C ILE A 31 15.06 19.88 26.53
N SER A 32 13.90 20.53 26.58
CA SER A 32 13.17 20.91 25.38
C SER A 32 14.04 21.89 24.60
N ARG A 33 14.89 21.39 23.70
CA ARG A 33 15.34 22.21 22.58
C ARG A 33 14.09 22.45 21.75
N PRO A 34 13.59 23.70 21.60
CA PRO A 34 12.63 23.96 20.56
C PRO A 34 13.34 23.62 19.26
N GLU A 35 12.95 22.53 18.58
CA GLU A 35 13.29 22.37 17.17
C GLU A 35 12.82 23.66 16.51
N ARG A 36 13.78 24.46 16.05
CA ARG A 36 13.52 25.76 15.44
C ARG A 36 12.41 25.55 14.42
N ARG A 37 11.24 26.18 14.63
CA ARG A 37 10.10 26.23 13.72
C ARG A 37 10.55 26.84 12.39
N GLY A 38 11.21 26.04 11.58
CA GLY A 38 11.62 26.33 10.22
C GLY A 38 10.89 25.37 9.28
N ARG A 39 10.67 25.81 8.04
CA ARG A 39 10.07 24.98 7.00
C ARG A 39 10.87 23.67 6.88
N PRO A 40 10.23 22.48 6.89
CA PRO A 40 10.96 21.22 6.78
C PRO A 40 11.83 21.21 5.52
N LYS A 41 13.05 20.70 5.64
CA LYS A 41 13.95 20.54 4.48
C LYS A 41 13.29 19.59 3.48
N GLN A 42 13.45 19.85 2.17
CA GLN A 42 12.94 18.98 1.10
C GLN A 42 13.30 17.50 1.31
N ALA A 43 14.50 17.21 1.82
CA ALA A 43 14.92 15.86 2.15
C ALA A 43 14.01 15.16 3.19
N LYS A 44 13.52 15.89 4.21
CA LYS A 44 12.58 15.33 5.20
C LYS A 44 11.21 15.05 4.56
N LEU A 45 10.70 15.99 3.75
CA LEU A 45 9.41 15.84 3.04
C LEU A 45 9.41 14.64 2.08
N ARG A 46 10.47 14.51 1.28
CA ARG A 46 10.61 13.38 0.36
C ARG A 46 10.69 12.06 1.10
N ARG A 47 11.48 12.03 2.19
CA ARG A 47 11.60 10.83 3.02
C ARG A 47 10.28 10.44 3.67
N SER A 48 9.51 11.40 4.18
CA SER A 48 8.21 11.09 4.80
C SER A 48 7.23 10.50 3.78
N ILE A 49 7.19 11.03 2.55
CA ILE A 49 6.36 10.51 1.46
C ILE A 49 6.78 9.09 1.07
N SER A 50 8.08 8.86 0.86
CA SER A 50 8.58 7.52 0.52
C SER A 50 8.32 6.52 1.66
N THR A 51 8.45 6.94 2.92
CA THR A 51 8.12 6.11 4.08
C THR A 51 6.62 5.79 4.15
N ALA A 52 5.74 6.77 3.90
CA ALA A 52 4.29 6.56 3.86
C ALA A 52 3.90 5.55 2.76
N TYR A 53 4.55 5.60 1.59
CA TYR A 53 4.39 4.57 0.58
C TYR A 53 4.78 3.18 1.10
N TYR A 54 5.95 3.06 1.74
CA TYR A 54 6.41 1.76 2.24
C TYR A 54 5.55 1.22 3.38
N SER A 55 4.89 2.09 4.14
CA SER A 55 3.90 1.69 5.15
C SER A 55 2.74 0.92 4.49
N LEU A 56 2.01 1.57 3.58
CA LEU A 56 0.86 0.94 2.91
C LEU A 56 1.28 -0.22 1.99
N PHE A 57 2.44 -0.12 1.32
CA PHE A 57 2.99 -1.23 0.54
C PHE A 57 3.23 -2.46 1.41
N SER A 58 3.93 -2.29 2.55
CA SER A 58 4.23 -3.38 3.48
C SER A 58 2.97 -4.04 4.01
N LEU A 59 1.93 -3.25 4.35
CA LEU A 59 0.63 -3.76 4.77
C LEU A 59 0.03 -4.69 3.70
N LEU A 60 -0.15 -4.19 2.47
CA LEU A 60 -0.85 -4.93 1.43
C LEU A 60 -0.09 -6.19 0.98
N VAL A 61 1.24 -6.16 0.93
CA VAL A 61 2.01 -7.35 0.54
C VAL A 61 2.06 -8.39 1.65
N ASP A 62 2.10 -7.99 2.93
CA ASP A 62 2.04 -8.93 4.05
C ASP A 62 0.65 -9.56 4.16
N GLU A 63 -0.41 -8.79 3.94
CA GLU A 63 -1.78 -9.30 3.87
C GLU A 63 -1.97 -10.28 2.71
N ALA A 64 -1.45 -9.97 1.52
CA ALA A 64 -1.49 -10.90 0.40
C ALA A 64 -0.73 -12.20 0.71
N ALA A 65 0.47 -12.09 1.29
CA ALA A 65 1.25 -13.26 1.68
C ALA A 65 0.55 -14.07 2.78
N THR A 66 -0.05 -13.40 3.77
CA THR A 66 -0.79 -14.02 4.85
C THR A 66 -2.06 -14.71 4.35
N ALA A 67 -2.80 -14.11 3.43
CA ALA A 67 -3.94 -14.75 2.78
C ALA A 67 -3.52 -16.01 2.00
N MET A 68 -2.37 -15.99 1.33
CA MET A 68 -1.90 -17.11 0.51
C MET A 68 -1.37 -18.28 1.34
N VAL A 69 -0.52 -18.00 2.33
CA VAL A 69 0.19 -19.06 3.05
C VAL A 69 -0.20 -19.17 4.51
N GLY A 70 -0.82 -18.16 5.11
CA GLY A 70 -1.24 -18.12 6.52
C GLY A 70 -0.26 -17.41 7.45
N SER A 71 -0.76 -16.97 8.62
CA SER A 71 -0.04 -16.11 9.58
C SER A 71 0.92 -16.85 10.53
N GLY A 72 0.85 -18.18 10.63
CA GLY A 72 1.64 -18.97 11.59
C GLY A 72 3.16 -18.76 11.48
N ASN A 73 3.87 -18.79 12.62
CA ASN A 73 5.32 -18.50 12.70
C ASN A 73 6.19 -19.41 11.83
N LYS A 74 5.84 -20.71 11.74
CA LYS A 74 6.53 -21.69 10.87
C LYS A 74 6.50 -21.29 9.38
N LYS A 75 5.57 -20.41 8.99
CA LYS A 75 5.38 -19.96 7.61
C LYS A 75 6.02 -18.59 7.32
N LYS A 76 6.68 -17.95 8.30
CA LYS A 76 7.28 -16.62 8.16
C LYS A 76 8.28 -16.54 7.00
N ALA A 77 9.14 -17.54 6.85
CA ALA A 77 10.10 -17.59 5.74
C ALA A 77 9.40 -17.66 4.38
N LEU A 78 8.35 -18.48 4.28
CA LEU A 78 7.55 -18.61 3.07
C LEU A 78 6.79 -17.30 2.74
N ARG A 79 6.18 -16.65 3.74
CA ARG A 79 5.60 -15.30 3.57
C ARG A 79 6.63 -14.33 3.01
N GLY A 80 7.86 -14.34 3.53
CA GLY A 80 8.96 -13.50 3.04
C GLY A 80 9.31 -13.73 1.56
N TYR A 81 9.12 -14.95 1.02
CA TYR A 81 9.28 -15.18 -0.42
C TYR A 81 8.11 -14.61 -1.22
N VAL A 82 6.87 -14.76 -0.73
CA VAL A 82 5.68 -14.22 -1.39
C VAL A 82 5.71 -12.69 -1.41
N THR A 83 6.01 -12.03 -0.29
CA THR A 83 6.11 -10.57 -0.23
C THR A 83 7.14 -10.02 -1.23
N ARG A 84 8.31 -10.65 -1.34
CA ARG A 84 9.36 -10.27 -2.32
C ARG A 84 8.97 -10.51 -3.77
N ALA A 85 8.05 -11.43 -4.04
CA ALA A 85 7.59 -11.70 -5.41
C ALA A 85 6.65 -10.58 -5.93
N ILE A 86 6.00 -9.85 -5.02
CA ILE A 86 5.11 -8.73 -5.35
C ILE A 86 5.97 -7.49 -5.58
N GLY A 87 6.19 -7.14 -6.86
CA GLY A 87 6.97 -5.95 -7.23
C GLY A 87 6.15 -4.66 -7.23
N HIS A 88 6.82 -3.51 -7.11
CA HIS A 88 6.20 -2.18 -7.13
C HIS A 88 5.32 -1.91 -8.36
N GLN A 89 5.72 -2.38 -9.55
CA GLN A 89 4.90 -2.24 -10.76
C GLN A 89 3.60 -3.08 -10.66
N THR A 90 3.68 -4.30 -10.12
CA THR A 90 2.52 -5.18 -9.97
C THR A 90 1.47 -4.53 -9.07
N ILE A 91 1.88 -4.08 -7.88
CA ILE A 91 0.94 -3.48 -6.93
C ILE A 91 0.34 -2.19 -7.50
N ARG A 92 1.14 -1.36 -8.20
CA ARG A 92 0.65 -0.14 -8.86
C ARG A 92 -0.46 -0.45 -9.86
N ASP A 93 -0.25 -1.42 -10.72
CA ASP A 93 -1.19 -1.73 -11.81
C ASP A 93 -2.47 -2.37 -11.27
N VAL A 94 -2.36 -3.28 -10.28
CA VAL A 94 -3.53 -3.86 -9.60
C VAL A 94 -4.30 -2.79 -8.83
N CYS A 95 -3.61 -1.90 -8.10
CA CYS A 95 -4.24 -0.80 -7.39
C CYS A 95 -4.99 0.14 -8.36
N LYS A 96 -4.37 0.52 -9.48
CA LYS A 96 -5.04 1.31 -10.53
C LYS A 96 -6.32 0.63 -11.05
N MET A 97 -6.27 -0.68 -11.25
CA MET A 97 -7.39 -1.48 -11.75
C MET A 97 -8.56 -1.50 -10.77
N PHE A 98 -8.30 -1.68 -9.46
CA PHE A 98 -9.36 -1.66 -8.44
C PHE A 98 -9.86 -0.24 -8.15
N ALA A 99 -8.98 0.76 -8.14
CA ALA A 99 -9.31 2.18 -7.96
C ALA A 99 -10.21 2.76 -9.06
N SER A 100 -10.23 2.12 -10.24
CA SER A 100 -11.08 2.48 -11.37
C SER A 100 -12.32 1.58 -11.51
N ARG A 101 -12.54 0.65 -10.56
CA ARG A 101 -13.59 -0.38 -10.66
C ARG A 101 -13.56 -1.07 -12.01
N SER A 102 -12.35 -1.43 -12.45
CA SER A 102 -12.04 -1.85 -13.82
C SER A 102 -13.06 -2.81 -14.43
N SER A 103 -13.31 -2.62 -15.72
CA SER A 103 -14.17 -3.50 -16.50
C SER A 103 -13.49 -4.80 -16.97
N ASP A 104 -12.23 -5.07 -16.57
CA ASP A 104 -11.46 -6.26 -16.99
C ASP A 104 -12.24 -7.54 -16.65
N ASN A 105 -12.58 -8.30 -17.70
CA ASN A 105 -13.39 -9.50 -17.58
C ASN A 105 -12.77 -10.55 -16.64
N ARG A 106 -11.44 -10.62 -16.55
CA ARG A 106 -10.75 -11.60 -15.68
C ARG A 106 -11.04 -11.34 -14.20
N ILE A 107 -11.05 -10.06 -13.82
CA ILE A 107 -11.37 -9.65 -12.46
C ILE A 107 -12.88 -9.71 -12.21
N LYS A 108 -13.70 -9.31 -13.18
CA LYS A 108 -15.16 -9.45 -13.07
C LYS A 108 -15.59 -10.90 -12.84
N THR A 109 -14.99 -11.85 -13.57
CA THR A 109 -15.27 -13.27 -13.35
C THR A 109 -14.83 -13.71 -11.97
N ALA A 110 -13.66 -13.29 -11.49
CA ALA A 110 -13.18 -13.63 -10.14
C ALA A 110 -14.01 -12.97 -9.03
N LEU A 111 -14.60 -11.80 -9.29
CA LEU A 111 -15.49 -11.10 -8.37
C LEU A 111 -16.87 -11.77 -8.29
N ASP A 112 -17.30 -12.58 -9.25
CA ASP A 112 -18.55 -13.36 -9.19
C ASP A 112 -19.78 -12.59 -8.64
N GLY A 113 -19.96 -11.34 -9.05
CA GLY A 113 -21.06 -10.47 -8.59
C GLY A 113 -20.81 -9.71 -7.29
N TYR A 114 -19.71 -9.95 -6.57
CA TYR A 114 -19.26 -9.12 -5.46
C TYR A 114 -18.88 -7.72 -5.96
N GLY A 115 -19.58 -6.70 -5.47
CA GLY A 115 -19.22 -5.31 -5.71
C GLY A 115 -17.90 -4.96 -5.01
N ILE A 116 -17.05 -4.17 -5.67
CA ILE A 116 -15.85 -3.61 -5.03
C ILE A 116 -16.30 -2.56 -4.00
N PRO A 117 -15.98 -2.68 -2.70
CA PRO A 117 -16.35 -1.68 -1.69
C PRO A 117 -15.67 -0.32 -1.94
N ASP A 118 -16.31 0.78 -1.56
CA ASP A 118 -15.71 2.13 -1.69
C ASP A 118 -14.44 2.30 -0.85
N ASP A 119 -14.37 1.63 0.30
CA ASP A 119 -13.17 1.58 1.12
C ASP A 119 -12.01 0.89 0.37
N LEU A 120 -12.28 -0.19 -0.37
CA LEU A 120 -11.27 -0.86 -1.20
C LEU A 120 -10.83 0.02 -2.37
N VAL A 121 -11.76 0.75 -2.98
CA VAL A 121 -11.43 1.75 -4.01
C VAL A 121 -10.52 2.83 -3.44
N THR A 122 -10.80 3.31 -2.21
CA THR A 122 -9.96 4.31 -1.53
C THR A 122 -8.56 3.76 -1.29
N VAL A 123 -8.43 2.59 -0.65
CA VAL A 123 -7.13 1.96 -0.36
C VAL A 123 -6.32 1.76 -1.65
N ALA A 124 -6.95 1.24 -2.69
CA ALA A 124 -6.31 1.01 -3.97
C ALA A 124 -5.87 2.34 -4.62
N ARG A 125 -6.69 3.38 -4.57
CA ARG A 125 -6.32 4.71 -5.12
C ARG A 125 -5.15 5.31 -4.35
N THR A 126 -5.22 5.33 -3.02
CA THR A 126 -4.15 5.86 -2.16
C THR A 126 -2.82 5.13 -2.43
N CYS A 127 -2.82 3.80 -2.53
CA CYS A 127 -1.61 3.03 -2.81
C CYS A 127 -1.03 3.32 -4.21
N HIS A 128 -1.89 3.44 -5.22
CA HIS A 128 -1.47 3.84 -6.57
C HIS A 128 -0.82 5.23 -6.56
N ASP A 129 -1.46 6.21 -5.92
CA ASP A 129 -1.01 7.59 -5.91
C ASP A 129 0.28 7.75 -5.08
N LEU A 130 0.39 7.05 -3.95
CA LEU A 130 1.65 6.98 -3.17
C LEU A 130 2.82 6.43 -3.97
N GLN A 131 2.60 5.45 -4.87
CA GLN A 131 3.67 4.97 -5.75
C GLN A 131 4.12 6.05 -6.74
N VAL A 132 3.19 6.88 -7.23
CA VAL A 132 3.52 8.04 -8.08
C VAL A 132 4.29 9.09 -7.27
N TYR A 133 3.78 9.49 -6.11
CA TYR A 133 4.44 10.45 -5.23
C TYR A 133 5.82 10.00 -4.77
N ARG A 134 5.99 8.70 -4.46
CA ARG A 134 7.30 8.13 -4.18
C ARG A 134 8.25 8.30 -5.36
N HIS A 135 7.79 8.04 -6.59
CA HIS A 135 8.65 8.20 -7.76
C HIS A 135 9.13 9.66 -7.90
N GLU A 136 8.23 10.62 -7.71
CA GLU A 136 8.56 12.04 -7.67
C GLU A 136 9.53 12.38 -6.52
N ALA A 137 9.31 11.81 -5.33
CA ALA A 137 10.13 12.03 -4.14
C ALA A 137 11.55 11.44 -4.26
N ASP A 138 11.70 10.27 -4.88
CA ASP A 138 12.98 9.56 -4.96
C ASP A 138 13.79 9.95 -6.21
N TYR A 139 13.14 10.30 -7.32
CA TYR A 139 13.81 10.43 -8.63
C TYR A 139 13.63 11.78 -9.32
N ASN A 140 12.61 12.58 -9.00
CA ASN A 140 12.44 13.89 -9.61
C ASN A 140 13.11 14.98 -8.78
N PHE A 141 14.31 15.43 -9.19
CA PHE A 141 15.06 16.49 -8.51
C PHE A 141 14.53 17.92 -8.77
N ILE A 142 13.60 18.08 -9.71
CA ILE A 142 13.04 19.39 -10.10
C ILE A 142 11.79 19.71 -9.28
N TYR A 143 10.94 18.70 -9.03
CA TYR A 143 9.74 18.88 -8.22
C TYR A 143 10.10 19.30 -6.78
N SER A 144 9.26 20.07 -6.11
CA SER A 144 9.46 20.41 -4.70
C SER A 144 8.15 20.24 -3.96
N PHE A 145 8.17 19.44 -2.91
CA PHE A 145 6.98 19.22 -2.08
C PHE A 145 6.82 20.37 -1.10
N THR A 146 5.59 20.78 -0.86
CA THR A 146 5.22 21.63 0.26
C THR A 146 5.04 20.79 1.53
N LYS A 147 4.98 21.44 2.69
CA LYS A 147 4.72 20.72 3.94
C LYS A 147 3.28 20.21 3.94
N GLU A 148 2.38 21.03 3.43
CA GLU A 148 0.95 20.80 3.33
C GLU A 148 0.67 19.56 2.46
N GLU A 149 1.26 19.47 1.26
CA GLU A 149 1.15 18.27 0.41
C GLU A 149 1.64 17.01 1.11
N ALA A 150 2.78 17.07 1.81
CA ALA A 150 3.31 15.92 2.52
C ALA A 150 2.39 15.47 3.67
N ILE A 151 1.76 16.42 4.37
CA ILE A 151 0.76 16.13 5.41
C ILE A 151 -0.47 15.46 4.80
N ASP A 152 -1.00 16.02 3.71
CA ASP A 152 -2.19 15.48 3.05
C ASP A 152 -1.97 14.05 2.55
N ILE A 153 -0.79 13.77 2.00
CA ILE A 153 -0.39 12.42 1.57
C ILE A 153 -0.35 11.44 2.77
N ILE A 154 0.21 11.86 3.91
CA ILE A 154 0.27 11.02 5.11
C ILE A 154 -1.12 10.79 5.70
N ASN A 155 -1.97 11.82 5.75
CA ASN A 155 -3.35 11.69 6.23
C ASN A 155 -4.15 10.70 5.37
N GLN A 156 -4.01 10.77 4.04
CA GLN A 156 -4.62 9.79 3.13
C GLN A 156 -4.09 8.37 3.36
N THR A 157 -2.80 8.24 3.69
CA THR A 157 -2.18 6.94 4.03
C THR A 157 -2.78 6.38 5.32
N GLU A 158 -2.94 7.20 6.34
CA GLU A 158 -3.56 6.79 7.60
C GLU A 158 -5.04 6.41 7.41
N GLU A 159 -5.79 7.18 6.62
CA GLU A 159 -7.17 6.85 6.28
C GLU A 159 -7.24 5.50 5.56
N ALA A 160 -6.31 5.21 4.64
CA ALA A 160 -6.25 3.92 3.96
C ALA A 160 -5.96 2.76 4.93
N HIS A 161 -5.10 2.94 5.94
CA HIS A 161 -4.91 1.93 7.00
C HIS A 161 -6.21 1.68 7.78
N LYS A 162 -6.91 2.76 8.18
CA LYS A 162 -8.18 2.66 8.91
C LYS A 162 -9.26 1.95 8.09
N LYS A 163 -9.38 2.30 6.80
CA LYS A 163 -10.29 1.65 5.86
C LYS A 163 -9.92 0.20 5.58
N TRP A 164 -8.64 -0.15 5.59
CA TRP A 164 -8.23 -1.54 5.41
C TRP A 164 -8.84 -2.46 6.47
N GLU A 165 -8.85 -2.04 7.73
CA GLU A 165 -9.43 -2.83 8.82
C GLU A 165 -10.94 -3.10 8.66
N THR A 166 -11.68 -2.26 7.93
CA THR A 166 -13.12 -2.47 7.69
C THR A 166 -13.39 -3.48 6.57
N ILE A 167 -12.46 -3.64 5.62
CA ILE A 167 -12.65 -4.46 4.41
C ILE A 167 -11.80 -5.71 4.33
N ARG A 168 -10.83 -5.92 5.23
CA ARG A 168 -9.85 -7.01 5.18
C ARG A 168 -10.46 -8.41 4.97
N ASP A 169 -11.65 -8.65 5.49
CA ASP A 169 -12.34 -9.94 5.39
C ASP A 169 -13.36 -10.03 4.24
N ASN A 170 -13.54 -8.96 3.46
CA ASN A 170 -14.48 -8.91 2.32
C ASN A 170 -14.01 -9.80 1.15
N GLU A 171 -14.95 -10.43 0.44
CA GLU A 171 -14.65 -11.29 -0.71
C GLU A 171 -13.92 -10.54 -1.84
N ALA A 172 -14.32 -9.31 -2.15
CA ALA A 172 -13.62 -8.49 -3.13
C ALA A 172 -12.18 -8.17 -2.70
N THR A 173 -11.92 -8.06 -1.40
CA THR A 173 -10.57 -7.88 -0.85
C THR A 173 -9.72 -9.14 -1.04
N LYS A 174 -10.29 -10.34 -0.89
CA LYS A 174 -9.58 -11.60 -1.19
C LYS A 174 -9.20 -11.69 -2.68
N VAL A 175 -10.09 -11.26 -3.57
CA VAL A 175 -9.81 -11.17 -5.01
C VAL A 175 -8.68 -10.16 -5.28
N PHE A 176 -8.72 -8.99 -4.62
CA PHE A 176 -7.67 -7.98 -4.70
C PHE A 176 -6.29 -8.53 -4.26
N LEU A 177 -6.22 -9.15 -3.09
CA LEU A 177 -5.00 -9.76 -2.56
C LEU A 177 -4.47 -10.87 -3.48
N THR A 178 -5.36 -11.70 -4.02
CA THR A 178 -5.00 -12.74 -4.99
C THR A 178 -4.42 -12.13 -6.26
N ALA A 179 -5.04 -11.06 -6.78
CA ALA A 179 -4.57 -10.35 -7.95
C ALA A 179 -3.14 -9.82 -7.77
N LEU A 180 -2.77 -9.30 -6.59
CA LEU A 180 -1.40 -8.85 -6.30
C LEU A 180 -0.35 -9.94 -6.52
N ILE A 181 -0.71 -11.21 -6.30
CA ILE A 181 0.20 -12.36 -6.45
C ILE A 181 0.24 -12.83 -7.90
N VAL A 182 -0.92 -12.97 -8.55
CA VAL A 182 -1.03 -13.67 -9.84
C VAL A 182 -1.01 -12.74 -11.06
N TYR A 183 -1.12 -11.42 -10.89
CA TYR A 183 -1.31 -10.45 -11.99
C TYR A 183 -0.34 -10.62 -13.16
N LYS A 184 0.97 -10.76 -12.88
CA LYS A 184 2.00 -10.93 -13.92
C LYS A 184 1.84 -12.24 -14.70
N ASN A 185 1.31 -13.29 -14.07
CA ASN A 185 1.08 -14.58 -14.72
C ASN A 185 -0.21 -14.56 -15.54
N VAL A 186 -1.25 -13.88 -15.03
CA VAL A 186 -2.53 -13.69 -15.73
C VAL A 186 -2.38 -12.85 -16.99
N GLN A 187 -1.46 -11.87 -17.03
CA GLN A 187 -1.14 -11.10 -18.24
C GLN A 187 -0.48 -11.98 -19.32
N LYS A 188 0.37 -12.95 -18.94
CA LYS A 188 1.04 -13.85 -19.90
C LYS A 188 0.06 -14.88 -20.50
N SER A 189 -0.88 -15.38 -19.70
CA SER A 189 -1.89 -16.35 -20.12
C SER A 189 -2.97 -15.78 -21.06
N GLY A 190 -2.98 -14.47 -21.32
CA GLY A 190 -3.79 -13.85 -22.38
C GLY A 190 -3.37 -14.22 -23.80
N THR A 191 -2.22 -14.91 -23.95
CA THR A 191 -1.84 -15.57 -25.20
C THR A 191 -2.60 -16.90 -25.29
N THR A 192 -3.63 -16.93 -26.13
CA THR A 192 -4.53 -18.07 -26.38
C THR A 192 -3.81 -19.42 -26.31
N ILE A 193 -4.15 -20.24 -25.31
CA ILE A 193 -3.90 -21.68 -25.39
C ILE A 193 -4.79 -22.19 -26.52
N ARG A 194 -4.22 -22.34 -27.72
CA ARG A 194 -4.87 -23.05 -28.82
C ARG A 194 -5.00 -24.51 -28.41
N VAL A 195 -6.19 -24.92 -28.01
CA VAL A 195 -6.54 -26.33 -27.86
C VAL A 195 -6.40 -26.99 -29.23
N PRO A 196 -5.55 -28.01 -29.42
CA PRO A 196 -5.44 -28.71 -30.68
C PRO A 196 -6.79 -29.39 -30.97
N GLN A 197 -7.45 -28.99 -32.05
CA GLN A 197 -8.59 -29.71 -32.59
C GLN A 197 -8.13 -31.13 -32.93
N ARG A 198 -8.66 -32.13 -32.22
CA ARG A 198 -8.48 -33.54 -32.60
C ARG A 198 -9.06 -33.70 -34.00
N ARG A 199 -8.20 -34.01 -34.97
CA ARG A 199 -8.65 -34.49 -36.28
C ARG A 199 -9.31 -35.85 -36.07
N SER A 200 -10.62 -35.89 -36.22
CA SER A 200 -11.37 -37.12 -36.44
C SER A 200 -11.06 -37.59 -37.86
N GLY A 201 -10.24 -38.64 -37.95
CA GLY A 201 -10.02 -39.47 -39.12
C GLY A 201 -10.27 -40.92 -38.73
#